data_AF-A0A174NUC9-F1
#
_entry.id   AF-A0A174NUC9-F1
#
_cell.length_a   1.000
_cell.length_b   1.000
_cell.length_c   1.000
_cell.angle_alpha   90.00
_cell.angle_beta   90.00
_cell.angle_gamma   90.00
#
_symmetry.space_group_name_H-M   'P 1'
#
loop_
_entity.id
_entity.type
_entity.pdbx_description
1 polymer ?
#
loop_
_entity_poly.entity_id
_entity_poly.type
_entity_poly.pdbx_seq_one_letter_code
_entity_poly.pdbx_strand_id
1 'polypeptide(L)'
;MIEDTRNKLSALAQELEQAKGKAADLKNSAVAVQKEYDQIMSWADLYAGSSIEGKKLILRQLIDRVNIGRDFEIEVEFKISVTQFFDFLHPEGDTCVYYRAS
;
A
#
# COMPACT_ATOMS: atom_id res chain seq x y z
N MET A 1 49.11 10.50 7.70
CA MET A 1 48.28 11.73 7.73
C MET A 1 47.56 11.98 6.42
N ILE A 2 48.23 12.30 5.30
CA ILE A 2 47.55 12.61 4.01
C ILE A 2 46.77 11.40 3.46
N GLU A 3 47.30 10.19 3.64
CA GLU A 3 46.70 8.96 3.15
C GLU A 3 45.45 8.54 3.94
N ASP A 4 45.46 8.76 5.27
CA ASP A 4 44.27 8.62 6.12
C ASP A 4 43.15 9.59 5.73
N THR A 5 43.48 10.85 5.42
CA THR A 5 42.48 11.82 4.96
C THR A 5 41.90 11.41 3.62
N ARG A 6 42.70 10.84 2.72
CA ARG A 6 42.25 10.38 1.40
C ARG A 6 41.33 9.16 1.52
N ASN A 7 41.64 8.22 2.41
CA ASN A 7 40.79 7.05 2.69
C ASN A 7 39.46 7.45 3.32
N LYS A 8 39.47 8.41 4.25
CA LYS A 8 38.23 8.96 4.85
C LYS A 8 37.38 9.68 3.82
N LEU A 9 37.98 10.47 2.93
CA LEU A 9 37.28 11.15 1.83
C LEU A 9 36.61 10.15 0.87
N SER A 10 37.29 9.05 0.55
CA SER A 10 36.74 7.96 -0.26
C SER A 10 35.53 7.30 0.42
N ALA A 11 35.66 6.96 1.70
CA ALA A 11 34.58 6.34 2.47
C ALA A 11 33.35 7.26 2.58
N LEU A 12 33.57 8.55 2.87
CA LEU A 12 32.52 9.57 2.91
C LEU A 12 31.82 9.74 1.56
N ALA A 13 32.57 9.73 0.45
CA ALA A 13 31.97 9.81 -0.88
C ALA A 13 31.11 8.59 -1.20
N GLN A 14 31.53 7.40 -0.78
CA GLN A 14 30.79 6.16 -0.98
C GLN A 14 29.51 6.10 -0.13
N GLU A 15 29.57 6.54 1.13
CA GLU A 15 28.38 6.69 1.98
C GLU A 15 27.39 7.70 1.41
N LEU A 16 27.87 8.82 0.87
CA LEU A 16 27.03 9.86 0.27
C LEU A 16 26.30 9.30 -0.97
N GLU A 17 26.98 8.53 -1.81
CA GLU A 17 26.37 7.91 -2.99
C GLU A 17 25.34 6.83 -2.58
N GLN A 18 25.63 6.01 -1.57
CA GLN A 18 24.65 5.07 -1.02
C GLN A 18 23.44 5.78 -0.41
N ALA A 19 23.65 6.87 0.32
CA ALA A 19 22.58 7.66 0.92
C ALA A 19 21.68 8.30 -0.14
N LYS A 20 22.26 8.79 -1.25
CA LYS A 20 21.51 9.29 -2.41
C LYS A 20 20.69 8.18 -3.07
N GLY A 21 21.25 6.99 -3.25
CA GLY A 21 20.53 5.83 -3.79
C GLY A 21 19.31 5.48 -2.94
N LYS A 22 19.51 5.32 -1.63
CA LYS A 22 18.41 5.04 -0.68
C LYS A 22 17.35 6.15 -0.66
N ALA A 23 17.77 7.42 -0.75
CA ALA A 23 16.82 8.54 -0.82
C ALA A 23 15.99 8.53 -2.10
N ALA A 24 16.59 8.15 -3.25
CA ALA A 24 15.87 8.00 -4.51
C ALA A 24 14.88 6.83 -4.47
N ASP A 25 15.27 5.69 -3.90
CA ASP A 25 14.40 4.52 -3.74
C ASP A 25 13.21 4.83 -2.84
N LEU A 26 13.46 5.51 -1.70
CA LEU A 26 12.40 5.97 -0.80
C LEU A 26 11.44 6.92 -1.51
N LYS A 27 11.95 7.88 -2.29
CA LYS A 27 11.11 8.79 -3.08
C LYS A 27 10.24 8.05 -4.09
N ASN A 28 10.81 7.07 -4.80
CA ASN A 28 10.06 6.26 -5.76
C ASN A 28 8.98 5.42 -5.07
N SER A 29 9.28 4.84 -3.91
CA SER A 29 8.30 4.10 -3.11
C SER A 29 7.15 5.00 -2.63
N ALA A 30 7.45 6.22 -2.17
CA ALA A 30 6.43 7.18 -1.75
C ALA A 30 5.52 7.60 -2.91
N VAL A 31 6.07 7.79 -4.12
CA VAL A 31 5.27 8.07 -5.32
C VAL A 31 4.36 6.90 -5.69
N ALA A 32 4.82 5.66 -5.53
CA ALA A 32 3.99 4.48 -5.76
C ALA A 32 2.81 4.40 -4.77
N VAL A 33 3.06 4.63 -3.48
CA VAL A 33 2.03 4.65 -2.44
C VAL A 33 1.00 5.75 -2.70
N GLN A 34 1.45 6.96 -3.07
CA GLN A 34 0.52 8.05 -3.40
C GLN A 34 -0.38 7.69 -4.59
N LYS A 35 0.17 7.01 -5.61
CA LYS A 35 -0.60 6.58 -6.77
C LYS A 35 -1.66 5.54 -6.41
N GLU A 36 -1.32 4.59 -5.55
CA GLU A 36 -2.29 3.60 -5.03
C GLU A 36 -3.40 4.29 -4.23
N TYR A 37 -3.04 5.26 -3.41
CA TYR A 37 -4.01 6.09 -2.67
C TYR A 37 -4.97 6.85 -3.60
N ASP A 38 -4.43 7.54 -4.61
CA ASP A 38 -5.24 8.30 -5.58
C ASP A 38 -6.19 7.38 -6.36
N GLN A 39 -5.76 6.16 -6.68
CA GLN A 39 -6.61 5.16 -7.31
C GLN A 39 -7.76 4.71 -6.40
N ILE A 40 -7.49 4.46 -5.12
CA ILE A 40 -8.52 4.08 -4.13
C ILE A 40 -9.54 5.22 -3.96
N MET A 41 -9.06 6.47 -3.82
CA MET A 41 -9.93 7.64 -3.70
C MET A 41 -10.80 7.84 -4.95
N SER A 42 -10.21 7.71 -6.14
CA SER A 42 -10.96 7.77 -7.40
C SER A 42 -12.04 6.68 -7.48
N TRP A 43 -11.74 5.47 -7.02
CA TRP A 43 -12.74 4.40 -6.95
C TRP A 43 -13.83 4.67 -5.93
N ALA A 44 -13.53 5.30 -4.79
CA ALA A 44 -14.52 5.70 -3.79
C ALA A 44 -15.49 6.76 -4.36
N ASP A 45 -14.96 7.77 -5.05
CA ASP A 45 -15.76 8.80 -5.71
C ASP A 45 -16.66 8.19 -6.81
N LEU A 46 -16.10 7.31 -7.63
CA LEU A 46 -16.84 6.58 -8.66
C LEU A 46 -17.88 5.63 -8.05
N TYR A 47 -17.61 5.03 -6.90
CA TYR A 47 -18.55 4.15 -6.21
C TYR A 47 -19.74 4.92 -5.65
N ALA A 48 -19.52 6.09 -5.06
CA ALA A 48 -20.58 6.92 -4.48
C ALA A 48 -21.61 7.38 -5.53
N GLY A 49 -21.16 7.73 -6.73
CA GLY A 49 -22.01 8.25 -7.82
C GLY A 49 -22.54 7.21 -8.81
N SER A 50 -22.15 5.93 -8.72
CA SER A 50 -22.48 4.92 -9.74
C SER A 50 -23.72 4.09 -9.45
N SER A 51 -24.31 3.53 -10.52
CA SER A 51 -25.38 2.53 -10.43
C SER A 51 -24.89 1.25 -9.76
N ILE A 52 -25.81 0.35 -9.40
CA ILE A 52 -25.49 -0.96 -8.79
C ILE A 52 -24.52 -1.76 -9.67
N GLU A 53 -24.67 -1.70 -10.99
CA GLU A 53 -23.76 -2.33 -11.94
C GLU A 53 -22.35 -1.72 -11.88
N GLY A 54 -22.26 -0.38 -11.78
CA GLY A 54 -20.99 0.32 -11.62
C GLY A 54 -20.29 -0.02 -10.31
N LYS A 55 -21.05 -0.08 -9.21
CA LYS A 55 -20.55 -0.53 -7.89
C LYS A 55 -19.99 -1.94 -7.95
N LYS A 56 -20.67 -2.88 -8.62
CA LYS A 56 -20.20 -4.26 -8.82
C LYS A 56 -18.92 -4.32 -9.65
N LEU A 57 -18.82 -3.48 -10.70
CA LEU A 57 -17.64 -3.42 -11.55
C LEU A 57 -16.41 -2.92 -10.79
N ILE A 58 -16.57 -1.87 -9.97
CA ILE A 58 -15.51 -1.31 -9.12
C ILE A 58 -15.06 -2.35 -8.09
N LEU A 59 -15.99 -2.99 -7.39
CA LEU A 59 -15.67 -4.04 -6.40
C LEU A 59 -14.92 -5.22 -7.02
N ARG A 60 -15.23 -5.60 -8.27
CA ARG A 60 -14.53 -6.68 -8.97
C ARG A 60 -13.07 -6.34 -9.33
N GLN A 61 -12.73 -5.06 -9.44
CA GLN A 61 -11.35 -4.64 -9.63
C GLN A 61 -10.57 -4.64 -8.31
N LEU A 62 -11.26 -4.38 -7.19
CA LEU A 62 -10.66 -4.29 -5.85
C LEU A 62 -10.46 -5.67 -5.20
N ILE A 63 -11.41 -6.58 -5.40
CA ILE A 63 -11.40 -7.94 -4.84
C ILE A 63 -10.50 -8.83 -5.70
N ASP A 64 -9.54 -9.50 -5.07
CA ASP A 64 -8.73 -10.53 -5.72
C ASP A 64 -9.47 -11.87 -5.71
N ARG A 65 -9.92 -12.30 -4.53
CA ARG A 65 -10.59 -13.60 -4.34
C ARG A 65 -11.68 -13.51 -3.28
N VAL A 66 -12.68 -14.37 -3.44
CA VAL A 66 -13.71 -14.60 -2.42
C VAL A 66 -13.72 -16.09 -2.12
N ASN A 67 -13.37 -16.44 -0.89
CA ASN A 67 -13.48 -17.80 -0.38
C ASN A 67 -14.79 -17.93 0.40
N ILE A 68 -15.51 -19.02 0.17
CA ILE A 68 -16.72 -19.36 0.90
C ILE A 68 -16.43 -20.66 1.66
N GLY A 69 -16.33 -20.54 2.99
CA GLY A 69 -16.08 -21.64 3.91
C GLY A 69 -17.33 -22.46 4.22
N ARG A 70 -17.16 -23.45 5.10
CA ARG A 70 -18.32 -24.11 5.73
C ARG A 70 -19.06 -23.10 6.60
N ASP A 71 -20.37 -23.28 6.76
CA ASP A 71 -21.26 -22.38 7.50
C ASP A 71 -21.41 -20.95 6.91
N PHE A 72 -21.17 -20.78 5.60
CA PHE A 72 -21.27 -19.48 4.91
C PHE A 72 -20.27 -18.43 5.40
N GLU A 73 -19.12 -18.86 5.92
CA GLU A 73 -18.01 -17.96 6.21
C GLU A 73 -17.50 -17.33 4.92
N ILE A 74 -17.58 -16.00 4.78
CA ILE A 74 -17.13 -15.27 3.60
C ILE A 74 -15.81 -14.60 3.94
N GLU A 75 -14.75 -15.03 3.26
CA GLU A 75 -13.44 -14.40 3.34
C GLU A 75 -13.17 -13.69 2.00
N VAL A 76 -12.88 -12.40 2.06
CA VAL A 76 -12.63 -11.56 0.87
C VAL A 76 -11.19 -11.10 0.91
N GLU A 77 -10.42 -11.53 -0.09
CA GLU A 77 -9.06 -11.09 -0.31
C GLU A 77 -9.07 -9.90 -1.29
N PHE A 78 -8.41 -8.81 -0.91
CA PHE A 78 -8.34 -7.59 -1.73
C PHE A 78 -6.97 -7.49 -2.40
N LYS A 79 -6.93 -6.94 -3.62
CA LYS A 79 -5.68 -6.68 -4.36
C LYS A 79 -4.84 -5.55 -3.77
N ILE A 80 -5.47 -4.70 -2.98
CA ILE A 80 -4.81 -3.64 -2.24
C ILE A 80 -4.33 -4.19 -0.91
N SER A 81 -3.10 -3.85 -0.51
CA SER A 81 -2.59 -4.14 0.83
C SER A 81 -3.36 -3.28 1.84
N VAL A 82 -4.55 -3.75 2.24
CA VAL A 82 -5.39 -3.00 3.18
C VAL A 82 -4.72 -2.90 4.54
N THR A 83 -3.80 -3.81 4.88
CA THR A 83 -2.99 -3.75 6.09
C THR A 83 -2.16 -2.47 6.17
N GLN A 84 -1.53 -2.02 5.09
CA GLN A 84 -0.78 -0.75 5.12
C GLN A 84 -1.69 0.47 5.28
N PHE A 85 -2.92 0.39 4.77
CA PHE A 85 -3.91 1.45 4.89
C PHE A 85 -4.54 1.49 6.29
N PHE A 86 -4.84 0.32 6.86
CA PHE A 86 -5.35 0.20 8.23
C PHE A 86 -4.28 0.46 9.27
N ASP A 87 -3.03 0.02 9.09
CA ASP A 87 -1.91 0.35 9.97
C ASP A 87 -1.64 1.87 9.99
N PHE A 88 -1.85 2.55 8.85
CA PHE A 88 -1.78 4.01 8.76
C PHE A 88 -2.94 4.70 9.49
N LEU A 89 -4.16 4.18 9.37
CA LEU A 89 -5.33 4.78 10.00
C LEU A 89 -5.44 4.42 11.50
N HIS A 90 -5.05 3.21 11.88
CA HIS A 90 -5.18 2.57 13.19
C HIS A 90 -3.89 1.77 13.48
N PRO A 91 -2.84 2.42 14.01
CA PRO A 91 -1.55 1.78 14.32
C PRO A 91 -1.61 0.75 15.46
N GLU A 92 -2.77 0.62 16.13
CA GLU A 92 -3.02 -0.37 17.18
C GLU A 92 -4.06 -1.35 16.61
N GLY A 93 -3.58 -2.56 16.29
CA GLY A 93 -4.22 -3.49 15.38
C GLY A 93 -5.61 -3.99 15.80
N ASP A 94 -6.43 -4.20 14.79
CA ASP A 94 -7.25 -5.41 14.61
C ASP A 94 -8.01 -5.25 13.29
N THR A 95 -7.58 -5.95 12.24
CA THR A 95 -8.29 -5.90 10.96
C THR A 95 -8.77 -7.30 10.58
N CYS A 96 -9.89 -7.72 11.18
CA CYS A 96 -10.80 -8.67 10.53
C CYS A 96 -12.21 -8.11 10.64
N VAL A 97 -12.65 -7.43 9.59
CA VAL A 97 -14.00 -6.89 9.48
C VAL A 97 -14.93 -8.03 9.05
N TYR A 98 -15.51 -8.74 10.01
CA TYR A 98 -16.51 -9.78 9.74
C TYR A 98 -17.84 -9.13 9.31
N TYR A 99 -18.20 -9.27 8.04
CA TYR A 99 -19.51 -8.83 7.55
C TYR A 99 -20.56 -9.90 7.86
N ARG A 100 -21.37 -9.68 8.90
CA ARG A 100 -22.55 -10.52 9.19
C ARG A 100 -23.77 -9.95 8.45
N ALA A 101 -24.14 -10.57 7.34
CA ALA A 101 -25.42 -10.28 6.71
C ALA A 101 -26.55 -10.74 7.64
N SER A 102 -27.48 -9.82 7.95
CA SER A 102 -28.76 -10.11 8.65
C SER A 102 -29.87 -10.32 7.64
#